data_AF-A0A7S1VU68-F1
#
_entry.id   AF-A0A7S1VU68-F1
#
_cell.length_a   1.000
_cell.length_b   1.000
_cell.length_c   1.000
_cell.angle_alpha   90.00
_cell.angle_beta   90.00
_cell.angle_gamma   90.00
#
_symmetry.space_group_name_H-M   'P 1'
#
loop_
_entity.id
_entity.type
_entity.pdbx_description
1 polymer ?
#
loop_
_entity_poly.entity_id
_entity_poly.type
_entity_poly.pdbx_seq_one_letter_code
_entity_poly.pdbx_strand_id
1 'polypeptide(L)'
;GQSKCLDGDDRAVLEELYHATNGANWKKSDGWVKTRDICEWWGVQCWDGDQYPDRAGQVQRLILDNNNMVGTTPKALFALEDMTEMRLSRNPELTFDMDGIGKSRYLHVLNIAHTNTYSFK
;
A
#
# COMPACT_ATOMS: atom_id res chain seq x y z
N GLY A 1 -21.08 10.42 9.52
CA GLY A 1 -21.18 10.90 8.12
C GLY A 1 -20.01 10.31 7.39
N GLN A 2 -20.26 9.57 6.31
CA GLN A 2 -19.21 8.81 5.60
C GLN A 2 -18.14 9.75 5.08
N SER A 3 -16.96 9.72 5.72
CA SER A 3 -15.76 10.36 5.17
C SER A 3 -15.41 9.63 3.88
N LYS A 4 -15.50 10.32 2.75
CA LYS A 4 -15.01 9.81 1.46
C LYS A 4 -13.50 9.93 1.50
N CYS A 5 -12.78 8.81 1.39
CA CYS A 5 -11.33 8.75 1.19
C CYS A 5 -10.98 9.46 -0.14
N LEU A 6 -10.80 10.77 -0.10
CA LEU A 6 -10.37 11.59 -1.23
C LEU A 6 -9.15 12.38 -0.81
N ASP A 7 -8.10 11.68 -0.39
CA ASP A 7 -6.78 12.28 -0.48
C ASP A 7 -6.18 11.94 -1.85
N GLY A 8 -5.83 12.98 -2.61
CA GLY A 8 -5.26 12.84 -3.95
C GLY A 8 -3.86 12.22 -3.92
N ASP A 9 -3.17 12.37 -2.79
CA ASP A 9 -1.79 11.92 -2.62
C ASP A 9 -1.72 10.40 -2.42
N ASP A 10 -2.55 9.83 -1.53
CA ASP A 10 -2.59 8.39 -1.27
C ASP A 10 -2.99 7.58 -2.52
N ARG A 11 -3.97 8.07 -3.28
CA ARG A 11 -4.38 7.41 -4.52
C ARG A 11 -3.24 7.33 -5.53
N ALA A 12 -2.53 8.44 -5.75
CA ALA A 12 -1.43 8.46 -6.71
C ALA A 12 -0.32 7.46 -6.33
N VAL A 13 0.00 7.37 -5.03
CA VAL A 13 0.97 6.40 -4.50
C VAL A 13 0.52 4.96 -4.76
N LEU A 14 -0.76 4.65 -4.52
CA LEU A 14 -1.29 3.30 -4.77
C LEU A 14 -1.34 2.98 -6.27
N GLU A 15 -1.74 3.93 -7.13
CA GLU A 15 -1.69 3.72 -8.59
C GLU A 15 -0.26 3.47 -9.08
N GLU A 16 0.73 4.20 -8.54
CA GLU A 16 2.14 3.95 -8.83
C GLU A 16 2.57 2.54 -8.42
N LEU A 17 2.17 2.07 -7.22
CA LEU A 17 2.42 0.70 -6.79
C LEU A 17 1.80 -0.32 -7.76
N TYR A 18 0.55 -0.09 -8.16
CA TYR A 18 -0.17 -0.95 -9.10
C TYR A 18 0.58 -1.09 -10.42
N HIS A 19 1.01 0.03 -11.00
CA HIS A 19 1.75 0.02 -12.26
C HIS A 19 3.16 -0.57 -12.13
N ALA A 20 3.89 -0.22 -11.07
CA ALA A 20 5.27 -0.65 -10.83
C ALA A 20 5.39 -2.16 -10.56
N THR A 21 4.32 -2.79 -10.08
CA THR A 21 4.36 -4.20 -9.65
C THR A 21 3.43 -5.12 -10.45
N ASN A 22 3.15 -4.75 -11.70
CA ASN A 22 2.37 -5.53 -12.67
C ASN A 22 0.92 -5.81 -12.22
N GLY A 23 0.23 -4.79 -11.73
CA GLY A 23 -1.12 -4.82 -11.16
C GLY A 23 -2.20 -5.52 -12.00
N ALA A 24 -2.06 -5.47 -13.32
CA ALA A 24 -2.98 -6.15 -14.23
C ALA A 24 -2.94 -7.69 -14.10
N ASN A 25 -1.85 -8.24 -13.57
CA ASN A 25 -1.62 -9.68 -13.38
C ASN A 25 -1.64 -10.12 -11.92
N TRP A 26 -2.04 -9.24 -11.00
CA TRP A 26 -2.25 -9.63 -9.61
C TRP A 26 -3.40 -10.62 -9.49
N LYS A 27 -3.34 -11.51 -8.49
CA LYS A 27 -4.41 -12.48 -8.22
C LYS A 27 -5.70 -11.79 -7.77
N LYS A 28 -5.57 -10.69 -7.03
CA LYS A 28 -6.67 -9.88 -6.51
C LYS A 28 -6.32 -8.41 -6.70
N SER A 29 -7.13 -7.73 -7.50
CA SER A 29 -7.01 -6.31 -7.83
C SER A 29 -8.38 -5.65 -7.94
N ASP A 30 -9.37 -6.16 -7.21
CA ASP A 30 -10.72 -5.58 -7.17
C ASP A 30 -10.64 -4.11 -6.73
N GLY A 31 -11.34 -3.23 -7.46
CA GLY A 31 -11.33 -1.78 -7.21
C GLY A 31 -10.14 -1.01 -7.80
N TRP A 32 -8.93 -1.58 -7.77
CA TRP A 32 -7.70 -0.93 -8.23
C TRP A 32 -7.85 -0.33 -9.63
N VAL A 33 -7.51 0.96 -9.75
CA VAL A 33 -7.63 1.81 -10.97
C VAL A 33 -9.01 1.82 -11.66
N LYS A 34 -10.05 1.26 -11.03
CA LYS A 34 -11.42 1.17 -11.58
C LYS A 34 -12.42 2.01 -10.78
N THR A 35 -12.32 1.98 -9.45
CA THR A 35 -13.18 2.77 -8.57
C THR A 35 -12.50 4.06 -8.16
N ARG A 36 -13.32 5.03 -7.77
CA ARG A 36 -12.83 6.33 -7.30
C ARG A 36 -12.29 6.24 -5.87
N ASP A 37 -12.96 5.45 -5.04
CA ASP A 37 -12.66 5.33 -3.62
C ASP A 37 -11.59 4.25 -3.39
N ILE A 38 -10.42 4.66 -2.89
CA ILE A 38 -9.29 3.78 -2.64
C ILE A 38 -9.54 2.82 -1.47
N CYS A 39 -10.42 3.18 -0.52
CA CYS A 39 -10.73 2.30 0.60
C CYS A 39 -11.71 1.16 0.23
N GLU A 40 -12.20 1.14 -1.01
CA GLU A 40 -12.88 -0.01 -1.62
C GLU A 40 -11.89 -0.98 -2.32
N TRP A 41 -10.62 -0.61 -2.47
CA TRP A 41 -9.65 -1.42 -3.19
C TRP A 41 -9.24 -2.65 -2.39
N TRP A 42 -9.11 -3.79 -3.08
CA TRP A 42 -8.70 -5.03 -2.42
C TRP A 42 -7.37 -4.83 -1.69
N GLY A 43 -7.36 -5.16 -0.40
CA GLY A 43 -6.16 -5.08 0.43
C GLY A 43 -5.84 -3.69 0.97
N VAL A 44 -6.61 -2.65 0.61
CA VAL A 44 -6.48 -1.30 1.19
C VAL A 44 -7.47 -1.16 2.33
N GLN A 45 -7.01 -0.71 3.49
CA GLN A 45 -7.85 -0.35 4.62
C GLN A 45 -7.49 1.06 5.06
N CYS A 46 -8.48 1.95 5.09
CA CYS A 46 -8.30 3.31 5.56
C CYS A 46 -8.80 3.49 6.99
N TRP A 47 -8.36 4.55 7.63
CA TRP A 47 -8.88 4.98 8.93
C TRP A 47 -10.36 5.36 8.80
N ASP A 48 -11.19 4.88 9.73
CA ASP A 48 -12.63 5.19 9.80
C ASP A 48 -12.92 6.63 10.26
N GLY A 49 -11.98 7.23 10.99
CA GLY A 49 -12.12 8.57 11.57
C GLY A 49 -12.75 8.61 12.96
N ASP A 50 -13.09 7.47 13.56
CA ASP A 50 -13.76 7.41 14.86
C ASP A 50 -12.81 7.79 16.00
N GLN A 51 -11.61 7.19 16.01
CA GLN A 51 -10.58 7.49 17.02
C GLN A 51 -9.68 8.66 16.60
N TYR A 52 -9.43 8.81 15.30
CA TYR A 52 -8.54 9.82 14.74
C TYR A 52 -9.21 10.52 13.54
N PRO A 53 -10.08 11.53 13.80
CA PRO A 53 -10.86 12.20 12.75
C PRO A 53 -9.99 12.81 11.65
N ASP A 54 -8.82 13.34 12.00
CA ASP A 54 -7.90 13.97 11.05
C ASP A 54 -7.27 12.97 10.06
N ARG A 55 -7.33 11.67 10.37
CA ARG A 55 -6.84 10.58 9.51
C ARG A 55 -7.94 9.96 8.65
N ALA A 56 -9.19 10.39 8.83
CA ALA A 56 -10.34 9.74 8.22
C ALA A 56 -10.17 9.62 6.69
N GLY A 57 -10.08 8.39 6.22
CA GLY A 57 -9.93 8.05 4.82
C GLY A 57 -8.49 7.96 4.28
N GLN A 58 -7.49 8.24 5.10
CA GLN A 58 -6.08 7.96 4.80
C GLN A 58 -5.78 6.46 4.90
N VAL A 59 -4.84 5.96 4.09
CA VAL A 59 -4.43 4.55 4.09
C VAL A 59 -3.81 4.19 5.44
N GLN A 60 -4.46 3.26 6.14
CA GLN A 60 -3.97 2.71 7.40
C GLN A 60 -3.15 1.44 7.14
N ARG A 61 -3.68 0.52 6.33
CA ARG A 61 -3.08 -0.80 6.10
C ARG A 61 -3.12 -1.18 4.63
N LEU A 62 -2.03 -1.77 4.17
CA LEU A 62 -1.90 -2.36 2.85
C LEU A 62 -1.57 -3.85 2.98
N ILE A 63 -2.49 -4.71 2.56
CA ILE A 63 -2.42 -6.17 2.72
C ILE A 63 -2.55 -6.84 1.35
N LEU A 64 -1.41 -7.13 0.73
CA LEU A 64 -1.28 -7.73 -0.60
C LEU A 64 -0.43 -9.02 -0.56
N ASP A 65 -0.51 -9.75 0.55
CA ASP A 65 0.15 -11.05 0.70
C ASP A 65 -0.31 -12.03 -0.40
N ASN A 66 0.62 -12.81 -0.94
CA ASN A 66 0.35 -13.86 -1.93
C ASN A 66 -0.48 -13.35 -3.13
N ASN A 67 -0.12 -12.20 -3.69
CA ASN A 67 -0.92 -11.53 -4.71
C ASN A 67 -0.32 -11.55 -6.13
N ASN A 68 0.76 -12.31 -6.35
CA ASN A 68 1.47 -12.35 -7.63
C ASN A 68 2.02 -10.98 -8.07
N MET A 69 2.52 -10.20 -7.10
CA MET A 69 3.19 -8.93 -7.39
C MET A 69 4.58 -9.20 -7.98
N VAL A 70 4.91 -8.52 -9.08
CA VAL A 70 6.15 -8.71 -9.85
C VAL A 70 6.78 -7.35 -10.13
N GLY A 71 8.04 -7.15 -9.78
CA GLY A 71 8.75 -5.88 -10.00
C GLY A 71 9.31 -5.29 -8.71
N THR A 72 9.45 -3.97 -8.65
CA THR A 72 10.01 -3.27 -7.48
C THR A 72 8.99 -2.29 -6.91
N THR A 73 8.83 -2.25 -5.60
CA THR A 73 7.92 -1.27 -4.97
C THR A 73 8.43 0.17 -5.13
N PRO A 74 7.55 1.16 -5.38
CA PRO A 74 7.96 2.55 -5.47
C PRO A 74 8.26 3.15 -4.08
N LYS A 75 9.25 4.04 -4.01
CA LYS A 75 9.59 4.79 -2.77
C LYS A 75 8.46 5.73 -2.33
N ALA A 76 7.55 6.05 -3.24
CA ALA A 76 6.34 6.82 -2.97
C ALA A 76 5.47 6.18 -1.87
N LEU A 77 5.58 4.87 -1.63
CA LEU A 77 4.91 4.20 -0.50
C LEU A 77 5.19 4.86 0.86
N PHE A 78 6.35 5.49 1.01
CA PHE A 78 6.72 6.17 2.25
C PHE A 78 6.11 7.57 2.40
N ALA A 79 5.34 8.03 1.41
CA ALA A 79 4.53 9.24 1.49
C ALA A 79 3.14 9.01 2.12
N LEU A 80 2.72 7.74 2.28
CA LEU A 80 1.51 7.38 3.03
C LEU A 80 1.76 7.63 4.52
N GLU A 81 1.55 8.87 4.98
CA GLU A 81 2.02 9.33 6.29
C GLU A 81 1.37 8.59 7.45
N ASP A 82 0.09 8.21 7.31
CA ASP A 82 -0.74 7.57 8.35
C ASP A 82 -0.78 6.04 8.29
N MET A 83 0.00 5.43 7.40
CA MET A 83 0.08 3.97 7.26
C MET A 83 0.83 3.35 8.43
N THR A 84 0.24 2.30 9.01
CA THR A 84 0.78 1.58 10.17
C THR A 84 1.27 0.17 9.84
N GLU A 85 0.69 -0.44 8.80
CA GLU A 85 0.93 -1.83 8.45
C GLU A 85 1.03 -2.04 6.93
N MET A 86 2.11 -2.68 6.51
CA MET A 86 2.33 -3.12 5.14
C MET A 86 2.69 -4.60 5.10
N ARG A 87 1.90 -5.39 4.38
CA ARG A 87 2.11 -6.83 4.18
C ARG A 87 2.13 -7.17 2.70
N LEU A 88 3.30 -7.57 2.21
CA LEU A 88 3.57 -7.93 0.82
C LEU A 88 4.17 -9.34 0.72
N SER A 89 4.00 -10.16 1.75
CA SER A 89 4.70 -11.44 1.85
C SER A 89 4.23 -12.43 0.79
N ARG A 90 5.06 -13.43 0.48
CA ARG A 90 4.74 -14.49 -0.50
C ARG A 90 4.49 -13.96 -1.92
N ASN A 91 5.23 -12.92 -2.30
CA ASN A 91 5.34 -12.44 -3.68
C ASN A 91 6.80 -12.64 -4.14
N PRO A 92 7.17 -13.84 -4.60
CA PRO A 92 8.58 -14.22 -4.78
C PRO A 92 9.30 -13.46 -5.89
N GLU A 93 8.58 -12.79 -6.79
CA GLU A 93 9.14 -11.93 -7.86
C GLU A 93 9.08 -10.43 -7.53
N LEU A 94 8.61 -10.07 -6.33
CA LEU A 94 8.59 -8.70 -5.85
C LEU A 94 9.91 -8.38 -5.14
N THR A 95 10.53 -7.26 -5.45
CA THR A 95 11.60 -6.65 -4.66
C THR A 95 11.04 -5.44 -3.91
N PHE A 96 11.19 -5.43 -2.59
CA PHE A 96 10.83 -4.27 -1.77
C PHE A 96 12.00 -3.29 -1.72
N ASP A 97 11.79 -2.07 -2.23
CA ASP A 97 12.76 -0.97 -2.13
C ASP A 97 12.59 -0.28 -0.77
N MET A 98 13.64 -0.32 0.05
CA MET A 98 13.65 0.28 1.38
C MET A 98 14.13 1.73 1.39
N ASP A 99 14.60 2.25 0.27
CA ASP A 99 15.14 3.61 0.25
C ASP A 99 14.05 4.64 0.59
N GLY A 100 14.30 5.43 1.63
CA GLY A 100 13.35 6.39 2.15
C GLY A 100 12.38 5.85 3.20
N ILE A 101 12.50 4.58 3.64
CA ILE A 101 11.64 4.01 4.70
C ILE A 101 11.64 4.83 5.99
N GLY A 102 12.74 5.53 6.30
CA GLY A 102 12.83 6.45 7.43
C GLY A 102 11.90 7.67 7.37
N LYS A 103 11.23 7.91 6.24
CA LYS A 103 10.18 8.93 6.11
C LYS A 103 8.84 8.47 6.68
N SER A 104 8.58 7.16 6.71
CA SER A 104 7.35 6.64 7.31
C SER A 104 7.38 6.85 8.82
N ARG A 105 6.42 7.63 9.32
CA ARG A 105 6.35 8.03 10.72
C ARG A 105 5.66 7.00 11.61
N TYR A 106 4.65 6.31 11.07
CA TYR A 106 3.79 5.41 11.85
C TYR A 106 3.86 3.94 11.42
N LEU A 107 4.61 3.62 10.36
CA LEU A 107 4.80 2.25 9.90
C LEU A 107 5.58 1.46 10.96
N HIS A 108 4.91 0.51 11.61
CA HIS A 108 5.51 -0.33 12.65
C HIS A 108 5.30 -1.83 12.40
N VAL A 109 4.48 -2.20 11.42
CA VAL A 109 4.38 -3.58 10.92
C VAL A 109 4.79 -3.61 9.44
N LEU A 110 5.91 -4.25 9.14
CA LEU A 110 6.36 -4.54 7.78
C LEU A 110 6.57 -6.04 7.63
N ASN A 111 5.82 -6.68 6.73
CA ASN A 111 6.00 -8.07 6.38
C ASN A 111 6.30 -8.24 4.89
N ILE A 112 7.57 -8.50 4.58
CA ILE A 112 8.09 -8.74 3.23
C ILE A 112 8.72 -10.13 3.10
N ALA A 113 8.33 -11.08 3.97
CA ALA A 113 8.84 -12.44 3.94
C ALA A 113 8.49 -13.12 2.61
N HIS A 114 9.37 -14.00 2.11
CA HIS A 114 9.19 -14.68 0.83
C HIS A 114 8.97 -13.71 -0.36
N THR A 115 9.73 -12.61 -0.37
CA THR A 115 9.92 -11.72 -1.52
C THR A 115 11.33 -11.89 -2.08
N ASN A 116 11.63 -11.30 -3.23
CA ASN A 116 12.98 -11.20 -3.80
C ASN A 116 13.81 -10.06 -3.16
N THR A 117 13.55 -9.72 -1.90
CA THR A 117 14.27 -8.65 -1.19
C THR A 117 15.46 -9.25 -0.45
N TYR A 118 16.67 -9.00 -0.94
CA TYR A 118 17.90 -9.63 -0.45
C TYR A 118 18.95 -8.66 0.13
N SER A 119 18.75 -7.34 0.03
CA SER A 119 19.65 -6.36 0.65
C SER A 119 18.89 -5.21 1.32
N PHE A 120 19.24 -4.97 2.58
CA PHE A 120 18.85 -3.80 3.36
C PHE A 120 20.01 -2.81 3.21
N LYS A 121 20.01 -2.01 2.15
CA LYS A 121 21.03 -0.95 1.96
C LYS A 121 20.63 0.31 2.71
#